data_AF-A0A7V9BZ57-F1
#
_entry.id   AF-A0A7V9BZ57-F1
#
_cell.length_a   1.000
_cell.length_b   1.000
_cell.length_c   1.000
_cell.angle_alpha   90.00
_cell.angle_beta   90.00
_cell.angle_gamma   90.00
#
_symmetry.space_group_name_H-M   'P 1'
#
loop_
_entity.id
_entity.type
_entity.pdbx_description
1 polymer ?
#
loop_
_entity_poly.entity_id
_entity_poly.type
_entity_poly.pdbx_seq_one_letter_code
_entity_poly.pdbx_strand_id
1 'polypeptide(L)' 'MTTPVRILSVGAAAPDLRLPASEVAAAWDRSGSGGARGQTALCGPDEDVL' A
#
# COMPACT_ATOMS: atom_id res chain seq x y z
N MET A 1 -8.97 -39.04 -2.87
CA MET A 1 -8.02 -38.09 -2.24
C MET A 1 -7.87 -36.91 -3.16
N THR A 2 -8.13 -35.68 -2.70
CA THR A 2 -7.86 -34.47 -3.47
C THR A 2 -6.49 -33.93 -3.08
N THR A 3 -5.63 -33.68 -4.05
CA THR A 3 -4.34 -33.01 -3.83
C THR A 3 -4.56 -31.51 -3.58
N PRO A 4 -3.88 -30.90 -2.58
CA PRO A 4 -4.02 -29.49 -2.31
C PRO A 4 -3.36 -28.65 -3.41
N VAL A 5 -4.08 -27.63 -3.88
CA VAL A 5 -3.54 -26.62 -4.81
C VAL A 5 -2.55 -25.73 -4.06
N ARG A 6 -1.42 -25.42 -4.69
CA ARG A 6 -0.35 -24.58 -4.12
C ARG A 6 -0.15 -23.33 -4.95
N ILE A 7 0.17 -22.22 -4.28
CA ILE A 7 0.73 -21.03 -4.94
C ILE A 7 2.16 -21.39 -5.37
N LEU A 8 2.46 -21.26 -6.66
CA LEU A 8 3.78 -21.60 -7.21
C LEU A 8 4.75 -20.42 -7.15
N SER A 9 4.24 -19.18 -7.26
CA SER A 9 5.04 -17.95 -7.22
C SER A 9 4.19 -16.74 -6.86
N VAL A 10 4.85 -15.69 -6.37
CA VAL A 10 4.27 -14.36 -6.09
C VAL A 10 5.19 -13.30 -6.68
N GLY A 11 4.62 -12.32 -7.37
CA GLY A 11 5.32 -11.10 -7.82
C GLY A 11 4.67 -9.87 -7.22
N ALA A 12 5.43 -8.81 -7.01
CA ALA A 12 4.94 -7.54 -6.50
C ALA A 12 5.61 -6.38 -7.25
N ALA A 13 4.78 -5.42 -7.68
CA ALA A 13 5.20 -4.11 -8.14
C ALA A 13 4.56 -3.08 -7.20
N ALA A 14 5.27 -1.99 -6.95
CA ALA A 14 4.78 -0.91 -6.11
C ALA A 14 4.92 0.41 -6.87
N PRO A 15 4.05 1.40 -6.59
CA PRO A 15 4.19 2.71 -7.20
C PRO A 15 5.54 3.36 -6.90
N ASP A 16 5.91 4.38 -7.63
CA ASP A 16 7.20 5.08 -7.46
C ASP A 16 7.17 6.06 -6.28
N LEU A 17 6.02 6.67 -5.98
CA LEU A 17 5.93 7.77 -5.02
C LEU A 17 5.56 7.32 -3.60
N ARG A 18 6.12 7.98 -2.59
CA ARG A 18 5.88 7.71 -1.16
C ARG A 18 5.63 9.00 -0.38
N LEU A 19 4.69 8.95 0.57
CA LEU A 19 4.51 9.98 1.61
C LEU A 19 4.59 9.38 3.01
N PRO A 20 5.12 10.13 4.00
CA PRO A 20 5.04 9.72 5.39
C PRO A 20 3.59 9.53 5.81
N ALA A 21 3.29 8.39 6.43
CA ALA A 21 1.94 8.09 6.86
C ALA A 21 1.42 9.10 7.91
N SER A 22 2.32 9.76 8.64
CA SER A 22 2.02 10.86 9.56
C SER A 22 1.49 12.10 8.86
N GLU A 23 2.01 12.45 7.68
CA GLU A 23 1.53 13.59 6.91
C GLU A 23 0.12 13.34 6.37
N VAL A 24 -0.11 12.13 5.85
CA VAL A 24 -1.44 11.68 5.41
C VAL A 24 -2.43 11.69 6.57
N ALA A 25 -2.02 11.20 7.75
CA ALA A 25 -2.86 11.18 8.94
C ALA A 25 -3.21 12.59 9.43
N ALA A 26 -2.25 13.52 9.41
CA ALA A 26 -2.47 14.92 9.77
C ALA A 26 -3.42 15.61 8.79
N ALA A 27 -3.26 15.38 7.48
CA ALA A 27 -4.13 15.96 6.44
C ALA A 27 -5.59 15.50 6.56
N TRP A 28 -5.84 14.31 7.11
CA TRP A 28 -7.18 13.75 7.29
C TRP A 28 -7.73 13.87 8.71
N ASP A 29 -7.11 14.69 9.57
CA ASP A 29 -7.51 14.88 10.97
C ASP A 29 -7.66 13.55 11.75
N ARG A 30 -6.84 12.55 11.42
CA ARG A 30 -6.82 11.22 12.06
C ARG A 30 -5.69 11.05 13.07
N SER A 31 -5.12 12.17 13.50
CA SER A 31 -3.96 12.28 14.40
C SER A 31 -4.10 11.53 15.74
N GLY A 32 -5.32 11.18 16.16
CA GLY A 32 -5.60 10.45 17.40
C GLY A 32 -5.81 8.93 17.28
N SER A 33 -5.87 8.36 16.07
CA SER A 33 -6.15 6.93 15.86
C SER A 33 -4.87 6.11 15.68
N GLY A 34 -4.20 5.74 16.77
CA GLY A 34 -3.20 4.66 16.77
C GLY A 34 -2.01 4.80 15.81
N GLY A 35 -1.72 6.01 15.36
CA GLY A 35 -0.50 6.47 14.67
C GLY A 35 -0.13 5.69 13.41
N ALA A 36 -0.51 6.21 12.25
CA ALA A 36 -0.05 5.70 10.96
C ALA A 36 1.49 5.65 10.93
N ARG A 37 2.05 4.43 10.88
CA ARG A 37 3.50 4.16 10.83
C ARG A 37 3.90 3.80 9.42
N GLY A 38 5.11 4.20 9.03
CA GLY A 38 5.68 3.87 7.73
C GLY A 38 5.31 4.87 6.63
N GLN A 39 5.11 4.37 5.42
CA GLN A 39 4.97 5.15 4.20
C GLN A 39 3.68 4.75 3.47
N THR A 40 3.00 5.73 2.88
CA THR A 40 1.87 5.54 1.97
C THR A 40 2.38 5.64 0.54
N ALA A 41 2.13 4.61 -0.27
CA ALA A 41 2.40 4.65 -1.70
C ALA A 41 1.35 5.48 -2.44
N LEU A 42 1.78 6.21 -3.47
CA LEU A 42 0.92 7.03 -4.32
C LEU A 42 1.18 6.68 -5.77
N CYS A 43 0.11 6.59 -6.56
CA CYS A 43 0.22 6.47 -8.01
C CYS A 43 0.34 7.85 -8.65
N GLY A 44 1.29 8.00 -9.56
CA GLY A 44 1.25 9.04 -10.57
C GLY A 44 0.13 8.79 -11.60
N PRO A 45 -0.14 9.75 -12.51
CA PRO A 45 -1.16 9.61 -13.54
C PRO A 45 -0.93 8.40 -14.46
N ASP A 46 0.33 8.03 -14.69
CA ASP A 46 0.72 6.91 -15.56
C ASP A 46 0.77 5.56 -14.83
N GLU A 47 0.55 5.53 -13.51
CA GLU A 47 0.55 4.32 -12.68
C GLU A 47 -0.87 3.86 -12.37
N ASP A 48 -1.68 3.68 -13.42
CA ASP A 48 -3.05 3.21 -13.33
C ASP A 48 -3.15 1.66 -13.41
N VAL A 49 -4.38 1.14 -13.43
CA VAL A 49 -4.64 -0.31 -13.43
C VAL A 49 -4.88 -0.89 -14.84
N LEU A 50 -4.95 -0.05 -15.88
CA LEU A 50 -5.50 -0.38 -17.20
C LEU A 50 -4.42 -0.48 -18.30
#